data_AF-A0A4Y1Z725-F1
#
_entry.id   AF-A0A4Y1Z725-F1
#
_cell.length_a   1.000
_cell.length_b   1.000
_cell.length_c   1.000
_cell.angle_alpha   90.00
_cell.angle_beta   90.00
_cell.angle_gamma   90.00
#
_symmetry.space_group_name_H-M   'P 1'
#
loop_
_entity.id
_entity.type
_entity.pdbx_description
1 polymer ?
#
loop_
_entity_poly.entity_id
_entity_poly.type
_entity_poly.pdbx_seq_one_letter_code
_entity_poly.pdbx_strand_id
1 'polypeptide(L)'
;MIACFDKQKGHIRKIDIAGPGFINFFLDNQYLTDLIPTIIKAGDAYGRTDSGQGKRVLVEFVSANPTGSLHLGHGRGAAVGDALCKLLKKQAMTLFPSITLTMAATKSPI
;
A
#
# COMPACT_ATOMS: atom_id res chain seq x y z
N MET A 1 -21.68 14.00 23.69
CA MET A 1 -20.72 13.60 22.64
C MET A 1 -21.27 12.45 21.78
N ILE A 2 -21.61 11.28 22.32
CA ILE A 2 -22.13 10.13 21.52
C ILE A 2 -23.50 10.43 20.88
N ALA A 3 -24.36 11.21 21.54
CA ALA A 3 -25.67 11.59 21.03
C ALA A 3 -25.63 12.39 19.71
N CYS A 4 -24.49 12.97 19.35
CA CYS A 4 -24.32 13.73 18.10
C CYS A 4 -23.90 12.85 16.91
N PHE A 5 -23.63 11.55 17.11
CA PHE A 5 -23.27 10.66 16.01
C PHE A 5 -24.50 10.24 15.22
N ASP A 6 -24.47 10.54 13.91
CA ASP A 6 -25.44 10.00 12.96
C ASP A 6 -25.16 8.52 12.72
N LYS A 7 -25.91 7.68 13.43
CA LYS A 7 -25.77 6.22 13.37
C LYS A 7 -26.18 5.65 12.01
N GLN A 8 -27.14 6.28 11.33
CA GLN A 8 -27.62 5.78 10.04
C GLN A 8 -26.58 6.04 8.95
N LYS A 9 -26.06 7.27 8.86
CA LYS A 9 -25.03 7.61 7.88
C LYS A 9 -23.72 6.83 8.06
N GLY A 10 -23.38 6.49 9.31
CA GLY A 10 -22.19 5.70 9.63
C GLY A 10 -22.37 4.18 9.54
N HIS A 11 -23.58 3.67 9.22
CA HIS A 11 -23.94 2.27 9.36
C HIS A 11 -23.59 1.70 10.75
N ILE A 12 -23.81 2.47 11.82
CA ILE A 12 -23.45 2.10 13.18
C ILE A 12 -24.66 1.47 13.88
N ARG A 13 -24.60 0.16 14.11
CA ARG A 13 -25.60 -0.61 14.86
C ARG A 13 -25.56 -0.31 16.36
N LYS A 14 -24.37 -0.25 16.95
CA LYS A 14 -24.18 -0.03 18.40
C LYS A 14 -22.94 0.81 18.64
N ILE A 15 -23.01 1.69 19.64
CA ILE A 15 -21.87 2.38 20.21
C ILE A 15 -21.82 1.97 21.68
N ASP A 16 -20.67 1.52 22.16
CA ASP A 16 -20.48 1.05 23.53
C ASP A 16 -19.31 1.78 24.19
N ILE A 17 -19.47 2.18 25.46
CA ILE A 17 -18.40 2.85 26.22
C ILE A 17 -17.71 1.76 27.04
N ALA A 18 -16.59 1.25 26.53
CA ALA A 18 -15.84 0.17 27.17
C ALA A 18 -14.92 0.74 28.27
N GLY A 19 -15.53 1.16 29.38
CA GLY A 19 -14.79 1.74 30.50
C GLY A 19 -14.18 3.12 30.19
N PRO A 20 -13.26 3.62 31.04
CA PRO A 20 -12.69 4.93 30.87
C PRO A 20 -11.79 5.00 29.64
N GLY A 21 -12.15 5.85 28.67
CA GLY A 21 -11.31 6.21 27.52
C GLY A 21 -11.57 5.45 26.22
N PHE A 22 -12.43 4.44 26.21
CA PHE A 22 -12.70 3.64 25.00
C PHE A 22 -14.14 3.76 24.54
N ILE A 23 -14.32 3.88 23.23
CA ILE A 23 -15.61 3.85 22.55
C ILE A 23 -15.52 2.79 21.45
N ASN A 24 -16.33 1.75 21.56
CA ASN A 24 -16.45 0.71 20.54
C ASN A 24 -17.60 1.03 19.59
N PHE A 25 -17.34 0.93 18.29
CA PHE A 25 -18.35 1.04 17.25
C PHE A 25 -18.62 -0.34 16.65
N PHE A 26 -19.88 -0.71 16.59
CA PHE A 26 -20.34 -1.93 15.94
C PHE A 26 -21.08 -1.51 14.68
N LEU A 27 -20.51 -1.85 13.52
CA LEU A 27 -21.12 -1.54 12.24
C LEU A 27 -22.16 -2.59 11.87
N ASP A 28 -23.14 -2.18 11.07
CA ASP A 28 -24.04 -3.09 10.39
C ASP A 28 -23.32 -3.69 9.16
N ASN A 29 -23.58 -4.97 8.89
CA ASN A 29 -23.03 -5.66 7.71
C ASN A 29 -23.54 -5.08 6.39
N GLN A 30 -24.66 -4.37 6.41
CA GLN A 30 -25.21 -3.69 5.23
C GLN A 30 -24.21 -2.74 4.58
N TYR A 31 -23.32 -2.12 5.36
CA TYR A 31 -22.21 -1.32 4.81
C TYR A 31 -21.33 -2.12 3.84
N LEU A 32 -21.05 -3.39 4.15
CA LEU A 32 -20.22 -4.25 3.29
C LEU A 32 -20.95 -4.62 2.00
N THR A 33 -22.26 -4.87 2.06
CA THR A 33 -23.05 -5.17 0.86
C THR A 33 -23.22 -3.96 -0.03
N ASP A 34 -23.40 -2.76 0.54
CA ASP A 34 -23.52 -1.51 -0.20
C ASP A 34 -22.21 -1.11 -0.90
N LEU A 35 -21.07 -1.61 -0.39
CA LEU A 35 -19.76 -1.42 -1.00
C LEU A 35 -19.57 -2.23 -2.29
N ILE A 36 -20.24 -3.38 -2.43
CA ILE A 36 -20.05 -4.31 -3.56
C ILE A 36 -20.32 -3.64 -4.92
N PRO A 37 -21.45 -2.94 -5.15
CA PRO A 37 -21.67 -2.22 -6.40
C PRO A 37 -20.60 -1.17 -6.69
N THR A 38 -20.09 -0.50 -5.65
CA THR A 38 -19.01 0.48 -5.78
C THR A 38 -17.72 -0.18 -6.25
N ILE A 39 -17.35 -1.33 -5.69
CA ILE A 39 -16.19 -2.12 -6.10
C ILE A 39 -16.33 -2.58 -7.56
N ILE A 40 -17.47 -3.17 -7.91
CA ILE A 40 -17.72 -3.67 -9.27
C ILE A 40 -17.66 -2.53 -10.29
N LYS A 41 -18.29 -1.39 -9.99
CA LYS A 41 -18.26 -0.21 -10.87
C LYS A 41 -16.86 0.37 -11.03
N ALA A 42 -16.07 0.40 -9.95
CA ALA A 42 -14.71 0.91 -10.00
C ALA A 42 -13.72 -0.06 -10.68
N GLY A 43 -13.99 -1.37 -10.64
CA GLY A 43 -13.15 -2.39 -11.26
C GLY A 43 -11.68 -2.29 -10.84
N ASP A 44 -10.77 -2.31 -11.82
CA ASP A 44 -9.33 -2.15 -11.57
C ASP A 44 -8.96 -0.80 -10.95
N ALA A 45 -9.82 0.22 -11.03
CA ALA A 45 -9.57 1.51 -10.39
C ALA A 45 -9.93 1.51 -8.89
N TYR A 46 -10.60 0.47 -8.37
CA TYR A 46 -10.90 0.39 -6.95
C TYR A 46 -9.63 0.44 -6.09
N GLY A 47 -9.68 1.17 -4.99
CA GLY A 47 -8.52 1.41 -4.11
C GLY A 47 -7.46 2.36 -4.68
N ARG A 48 -7.65 2.94 -5.87
CA ARG A 48 -6.81 4.02 -6.38
C ARG A 48 -7.10 5.32 -5.61
N THR A 49 -6.06 6.05 -5.27
CA THR A 49 -6.14 7.36 -4.61
C THR A 49 -5.29 8.39 -5.34
N ASP A 50 -5.62 9.68 -5.15
CA ASP A 50 -4.82 10.81 -5.64
C ASP A 50 -3.90 11.40 -4.57
N SER A 51 -3.70 10.69 -3.46
CA SER A 51 -2.92 11.14 -2.29
C SER A 51 -1.45 11.44 -2.62
N GLY A 52 -0.89 10.79 -3.65
CA GLY A 52 0.46 11.04 -4.12
C GLY A 52 0.60 12.30 -4.97
N GLN A 53 -0.49 12.90 -5.45
CA GLN A 53 -0.51 14.19 -6.17
C GLN A 53 0.54 14.30 -7.29
N GLY A 54 0.77 13.22 -8.05
CA GLY A 54 1.74 13.23 -9.15
C GLY A 54 3.21 13.26 -8.73
N LYS A 55 3.53 13.14 -7.43
CA LYS A 55 4.91 13.11 -6.92
C LYS A 55 5.74 12.09 -7.67
N ARG A 56 6.96 12.49 -8.03
CA ARG A 56 7.94 11.65 -8.71
C ARG A 56 8.71 10.85 -7.66
N VAL A 57 8.71 9.53 -7.80
CA VAL A 57 9.42 8.62 -6.89
C VAL A 57 10.28 7.66 -7.69
N LEU A 58 11.58 7.66 -7.38
CA LEU A 58 12.53 6.63 -7.82
C LEU A 58 12.50 5.49 -6.80
N VAL A 59 12.28 4.27 -7.27
CA VAL A 59 12.31 3.08 -6.42
C VAL A 59 13.43 2.18 -6.91
N GLU A 60 14.51 2.11 -6.13
CA GLU A 60 15.64 1.23 -6.39
C GLU A 60 15.49 -0.08 -5.61
N PHE A 61 15.67 -1.22 -6.28
CA PHE A 61 15.57 -2.53 -5.65
C PHE A 61 16.51 -3.57 -6.30
N VAL A 62 16.69 -4.71 -5.62
CA VAL A 62 17.64 -5.80 -5.92
C VAL A 62 19.12 -5.47 -5.68
N SER A 63 19.65 -4.36 -6.21
CA SER A 63 21.04 -3.88 -6.01
C SER A 63 22.10 -5.00 -5.95
N ALA A 64 22.20 -5.78 -7.02
CA ALA A 64 23.07 -6.96 -7.08
C ALA A 64 24.45 -6.63 -7.65
N ASN A 65 25.51 -7.28 -7.16
CA ASN A 65 26.83 -7.20 -7.78
C ASN A 65 26.88 -8.23 -8.94
N PRO A 66 27.23 -7.85 -10.19
CA PRO A 66 27.21 -8.77 -11.34
C PRO A 66 28.37 -9.80 -11.34
N THR A 67 29.00 -10.05 -10.19
CA THR A 67 30.11 -11.00 -10.03
C THR A 67 29.65 -12.44 -9.78
N GLY A 68 28.35 -12.70 -9.60
CA GLY A 68 27.79 -14.03 -9.35
C GLY A 68 26.40 -14.24 -9.95
N SER A 69 25.91 -15.48 -9.91
CA SER A 69 24.56 -15.81 -10.37
C SER A 69 23.49 -15.22 -9.47
N LEU A 70 22.33 -14.89 -10.05
CA LEU A 70 21.18 -14.46 -9.27
C LEU A 70 20.60 -15.63 -8.47
N HIS A 71 20.65 -15.54 -7.15
CA HIS A 71 20.00 -16.48 -6.24
C HIS A 71 18.68 -15.93 -5.66
N LEU A 72 17.98 -16.78 -4.90
CA LEU A 72 16.65 -16.51 -4.32
C LEU A 72 16.56 -15.20 -3.50
N GLY A 73 17.68 -14.75 -2.92
CA GLY A 73 17.77 -13.49 -2.20
C GLY A 73 17.44 -12.28 -3.09
N HIS A 74 17.95 -12.26 -4.32
CA HIS A 74 17.61 -11.24 -5.30
C HIS A 74 16.15 -11.33 -5.74
N GLY A 75 15.63 -12.55 -5.90
CA GLY A 75 14.22 -12.77 -6.24
C GLY A 75 13.26 -12.19 -5.19
N ARG A 76 13.59 -12.33 -3.90
CA ARG A 76 12.85 -11.69 -2.80
C ARG A 76 12.88 -10.16 -2.92
N GLY A 77 14.05 -9.58 -3.16
CA GLY A 77 14.20 -8.14 -3.36
C GLY A 77 13.39 -7.62 -4.56
N ALA A 78 13.37 -8.39 -5.66
CA ALA A 78 12.59 -8.09 -6.85
C ALA A 78 11.09 -8.10 -6.57
N ALA A 79 10.59 -9.13 -5.89
CA ALA A 79 9.16 -9.26 -5.57
C ALA A 79 8.66 -8.12 -4.67
N VAL A 80 9.44 -7.74 -3.65
CA VAL A 80 9.09 -6.64 -2.75
C VAL A 80 9.12 -5.30 -3.48
N GLY A 81 10.15 -5.04 -4.29
CA GLY A 81 10.27 -3.80 -5.07
C GLY A 81 9.15 -3.62 -6.08
N ASP A 82 8.79 -4.70 -6.80
CA ASP A 82 7.67 -4.69 -7.75
C ASP A 82 6.32 -4.46 -7.05
N ALA A 83 6.06 -5.13 -5.91
CA ALA A 83 4.84 -4.93 -5.14
C ALA A 83 4.73 -3.47 -4.63
N LEU A 84 5.83 -2.88 -4.15
CA LEU A 84 5.87 -1.49 -3.73
C LEU A 84 5.57 -0.54 -4.90
N CYS A 85 6.18 -0.76 -6.06
CA CYS A 85 5.90 0.05 -7.25
C CYS A 85 4.42 -0.02 -7.63
N LYS A 86 3.81 -1.21 -7.63
CA LYS A 86 2.37 -1.37 -7.91
C LYS A 86 1.50 -0.59 -6.91
N LEU A 87 1.84 -0.62 -5.63
CA LEU A 87 1.13 0.11 -4.59
C LEU A 87 1.25 1.63 -4.78
N LEU A 88 2.46 2.15 -5.00
CA LEU A 88 2.67 3.59 -5.19
C LEU A 88 2.00 4.10 -6.48
N LYS A 89 1.92 3.26 -7.52
CA LYS A 89 1.20 3.59 -8.76
C LYS A 89 -0.30 3.76 -8.53
N LYS A 90 -0.89 3.00 -7.59
CA LYS A 90 -2.28 3.18 -7.17
C LYS A 90 -2.52 4.48 -6.41
N GLN A 91 -1.48 5.17 -5.94
CA GLN A 91 -1.59 6.46 -5.25
C GLN A 91 -1.37 7.67 -6.17
N ALA A 92 -1.48 7.48 -7.49
CA ALA A 92 -1.26 8.53 -8.50
C ALA A 92 0.14 9.18 -8.44
N MET A 93 1.17 8.41 -8.07
CA MET A 93 2.57 8.83 -8.15
C MET A 93 3.18 8.51 -9.52
N THR A 94 4.11 9.34 -9.98
CA THR A 94 4.93 9.05 -11.17
C THR A 94 6.13 8.22 -10.74
N LEU A 95 6.23 6.98 -11.23
CA LEU A 95 7.25 6.03 -10.79
C LEU A 95 8.37 5.82 -11.80
N PHE A 96 9.57 5.77 -11.26
CA PHE A 96 10.79 5.39 -11.97
C PHE A 96 11.38 4.16 -11.26
N PRO A 97 10.99 2.92 -11.62
CA PRO A 97 11.60 1.72 -11.07
C PRO A 97 13.02 1.57 -11.63
N SER A 98 13.98 1.22 -10.78
CA SER A 98 15.37 0.99 -11.17
C SER A 98 15.93 -0.25 -10.47
N ILE A 99 16.64 -1.09 -11.22
CA ILE A 99 17.39 -2.23 -10.69
C ILE A 99 18.87 -1.90 -10.85
N THR A 100 19.55 -1.72 -9.73
CA THR A 100 20.96 -1.33 -9.72
C THR A 100 21.85 -2.58 -9.80
N LEU A 101 22.88 -2.52 -10.64
CA LEU A 101 23.97 -3.50 -10.66
C LEU A 101 25.26 -2.82 -10.23
N THR A 102 25.80 -3.21 -9.08
CA THR A 102 26.99 -2.56 -8.51
C THR A 102 28.25 -3.28 -8.97
N MET A 103 29.03 -2.69 -9.88
CA MET A 103 30.37 -3.21 -10.16
C MET A 103 31.29 -2.90 -8.97
N ALA A 104 31.67 -3.92 -8.19
CA ALA A 104 32.75 -3.76 -7.23
C ALA A 104 34.05 -3.49 -8.00
N ALA A 105 34.62 -2.28 -7.85
CA ALA A 105 36.00 -2.04 -8.24
C ALA A 105 36.85 -3.10 -7.55
N THR A 106 37.53 -3.95 -8.31
CA THR A 106 38.52 -4.87 -7.78
C THR A 106 39.47 -4.06 -6.91
N LYS A 107 39.61 -4.41 -5.62
CA LYS A 107 40.64 -3.84 -4.76
C LYS A 107 41.96 -3.92 -5.51
N SER A 108 42.55 -2.76 -5.84
CA SER A 108 43.88 -2.69 -6.43
C SER A 108 44.83 -3.46 -5.52
N PRO A 109 45.60 -4.44 -6.03
CA PRO A 109 46.65 -5.06 -5.25
C PRO A 109 47.75 -4.00 -5.07
N ILE A 110 47.87 -3.48 -3.85
CA ILE A 110 49.10 -2.85 -3.36
C ILE A 110 49.75 -3.88 -2.44
#